data_AF-A0A7W6GPI9-F1
#
_entry.id   AF-A0A7W6GPI9-F1
#
_cell.length_a   1.000
_cell.length_b   1.000
_cell.length_c   1.000
_cell.angle_alpha   90.00
_cell.angle_beta   90.00
_cell.angle_gamma   90.00
#
_symmetry.space_group_name_H-M   'P 1'
#
loop_
_entity.id
_entity.type
_entity.pdbx_description
1 polymer ?
#
loop_
_entity_poly.entity_id
_entity_poly.type
_entity_poly.pdbx_seq_one_letter_code
_entity_poly.pdbx_strand_id
1 'polypeptide(L)'
;MPRAEHNVDVAIIGAGPAGLTAAYQLTKKGFSVTVIEKDPTYVGGISRTVEMNGYRFDIGGHRFFSKSKEVVDLWNEILPDDFIQRPRMSRIYYEGKFYSYPLRAFEALWNLGIFRSTLCMASFAKAKMFPNRNVRSFQDWTVNAFGHKLFSIFFKTYTEKVWGMPCDAMSADWAAQRIKGLSLWGAVKDGLKRSLGLNKKPNDGMETKTLLESFRYPRLGPGMMWEAARDFVVKNDNWVLMNHSLKRLEQEQGSDRWRMIASGPDGDVTIHAAHVISSAPMRELAGRIHPLPATLGHAMELKYRDFLTVALMIRSEDLFPDNWIYIHDSKVQVGRIQNFRSWSPEMVPDASVACVGLEYFCFEGDGLWSSSDDDLVELAKKEMAILGLCDPDDVVGGAVVRQEKAYPVYDDEYAANVLTMRTELEEKYPNLHLVGRNGMHRYNNQDHAMMTAMLTVRNIEAGERIYDIWGVNEDAEYHEAGEEGQDVEGRQAALSSERQVPARLKAA
;
A
#
# COMPACT_ATOMS: atom_id res chain seq x y z
N MET A 1 20.67 19.30 -20.93
CA MET A 1 19.33 19.91 -20.81
C MET A 1 18.36 19.06 -21.60
N PRO A 2 17.18 18.75 -21.05
CA PRO A 2 16.15 18.04 -21.80
C PRO A 2 15.76 18.86 -23.04
N ARG A 3 15.38 18.17 -24.13
CA ARG A 3 14.91 18.85 -25.33
C ARG A 3 13.55 19.48 -25.01
N ALA A 4 13.26 20.64 -25.59
CA ALA A 4 11.94 21.25 -25.47
C ALA A 4 10.84 20.37 -26.09
N GLU A 5 11.22 19.50 -27.02
CA GLU A 5 10.32 18.59 -27.75
C GLU A 5 10.90 17.17 -27.82
N HIS A 6 10.05 16.19 -27.50
CA HIS A 6 10.35 14.76 -27.54
C HIS A 6 9.37 14.08 -28.51
N ASN A 7 9.89 13.28 -29.44
CA ASN A 7 9.09 12.43 -30.32
C ASN A 7 9.41 10.98 -29.98
N VAL A 8 8.45 10.27 -29.40
CA VAL A 8 8.63 8.92 -28.86
C VAL A 8 7.51 7.97 -29.29
N ASP A 9 7.68 6.68 -29.03
CA ASP A 9 6.64 5.68 -29.18
C ASP A 9 5.68 5.73 -27.99
N VAL A 10 6.21 5.85 -26.77
CA VAL A 10 5.42 5.84 -25.54
C VAL A 10 5.80 6.97 -24.59
N ALA A 11 4.81 7.80 -24.21
CA ALA A 11 4.95 8.75 -23.11
C ALA A 11 4.38 8.16 -21.82
N ILE A 12 5.07 8.31 -20.70
CA ILE A 12 4.69 7.69 -19.42
C ILE A 12 4.55 8.77 -18.34
N ILE A 13 3.42 8.75 -17.63
CA ILE A 13 3.14 9.67 -16.52
C ILE A 13 3.34 8.93 -15.19
N GLY A 14 4.36 9.35 -14.44
CA GLY A 14 4.77 8.83 -13.14
C GLY A 14 5.89 7.79 -13.25
N ALA A 15 6.93 7.94 -12.42
CA ALA A 15 8.06 7.03 -12.27
C ALA A 15 7.91 6.14 -11.01
N GLY A 16 6.68 5.72 -10.69
CA GLY A 16 6.40 4.68 -9.70
C GLY A 16 6.60 3.25 -10.23
N PRO A 17 6.25 2.21 -9.45
CA PRO A 17 6.46 0.82 -9.83
C PRO A 17 5.90 0.43 -11.21
N ALA A 18 4.67 0.84 -11.50
CA ALA A 18 4.02 0.57 -12.78
C ALA A 18 4.70 1.33 -13.93
N GLY A 19 4.95 2.63 -13.76
CA GLY A 19 5.56 3.46 -14.79
C GLY A 19 6.98 3.04 -15.14
N LEU A 20 7.82 2.77 -14.14
CA LEU A 20 9.19 2.30 -14.37
C LEU A 20 9.27 0.87 -14.88
N THR A 21 8.34 -0.01 -14.50
CA THR A 21 8.25 -1.35 -15.09
C THR A 21 7.90 -1.27 -16.57
N ALA A 22 6.92 -0.42 -16.94
CA ALA A 22 6.60 -0.17 -18.33
C ALA A 22 7.79 0.40 -19.10
N ALA A 23 8.41 1.46 -18.58
CA ALA A 23 9.57 2.11 -19.19
C ALA A 23 10.73 1.14 -19.42
N TYR A 24 11.06 0.33 -18.40
CA TYR A 24 12.13 -0.64 -18.45
C TYR A 24 11.88 -1.71 -19.53
N GLN A 25 10.69 -2.31 -19.57
CA GLN A 25 10.38 -3.34 -20.57
C GLN A 25 10.26 -2.80 -21.99
N LEU A 26 9.67 -1.61 -22.18
CA LEU A 26 9.60 -0.95 -23.48
C LEU A 26 11.01 -0.62 -24.00
N THR A 27 11.87 -0.10 -23.11
CA THR A 27 13.28 0.17 -23.44
C THR A 27 14.01 -1.10 -23.86
N LYS A 28 13.85 -2.21 -23.13
CA LYS A 28 14.42 -3.52 -23.51
C LYS A 28 13.96 -4.01 -24.89
N LYS A 29 12.74 -3.65 -25.29
CA LYS A 29 12.15 -4.02 -26.58
C LYS A 29 12.50 -3.04 -27.70
N GLY A 30 13.29 -2.00 -27.42
CA GLY A 30 13.75 -1.02 -28.41
C GLY A 30 12.76 0.10 -28.70
N PHE A 31 11.71 0.25 -27.90
CA PHE A 31 10.81 1.40 -28.01
C PHE A 31 11.47 2.65 -27.46
N SER A 32 11.17 3.79 -28.08
CA SER A 32 11.50 5.11 -27.55
C SER A 32 10.46 5.54 -26.50
N VAL A 33 10.94 6.01 -25.35
CA VAL A 33 10.17 6.28 -24.15
C VAL A 33 10.59 7.60 -23.52
N THR A 34 9.62 8.37 -23.07
CA THR A 34 9.85 9.49 -22.15
C THR A 34 8.90 9.38 -20.96
N VAL A 35 9.46 9.29 -19.76
CA VAL A 35 8.75 9.29 -18.49
C VAL A 35 8.80 10.71 -17.90
N ILE A 36 7.70 11.20 -17.34
CA ILE A 36 7.68 12.39 -16.48
C ILE A 36 7.39 11.99 -15.03
N GLU A 37 8.10 12.60 -14.08
CA GLU A 37 7.90 12.41 -12.64
C GLU A 37 7.85 13.77 -11.94
N LYS A 38 6.83 13.97 -11.10
CA LYS A 38 6.63 15.23 -10.38
C LYS A 38 7.60 15.38 -9.22
N ASP A 39 8.02 14.28 -8.60
CA ASP A 39 9.03 14.31 -7.55
C ASP A 39 10.37 14.81 -8.12
N PRO A 40 11.05 15.77 -7.48
CA PRO A 40 12.30 16.33 -7.99
C PRO A 40 13.52 15.44 -7.74
N THR A 41 13.42 14.46 -6.84
CA THR A 41 14.58 13.74 -6.31
C THR A 41 14.44 12.24 -6.46
N TYR A 42 13.30 11.69 -6.10
CA TYR A 42 13.12 10.26 -5.93
C TYR A 42 12.22 9.67 -7.01
N VAL A 43 12.59 8.49 -7.49
CA VAL A 43 11.71 7.61 -8.24
C VAL A 43 11.17 6.50 -7.34
N GLY A 44 10.24 5.69 -7.85
CA GLY A 44 9.56 4.63 -7.10
C GLY A 44 8.23 5.06 -6.51
N GLY A 45 7.81 6.31 -6.67
CA GLY A 45 6.50 6.80 -6.21
C GLY A 45 6.29 6.51 -4.72
N ILE A 46 5.20 5.82 -4.36
CA ILE A 46 4.94 5.40 -2.97
C ILE A 46 5.99 4.39 -2.47
N SER A 47 6.60 3.59 -3.37
CA SER A 47 7.66 2.64 -3.06
C SER A 47 9.07 3.24 -3.12
N ARG A 48 9.20 4.56 -2.98
CA ARG A 48 10.50 5.23 -2.85
C ARG A 48 11.08 5.03 -1.45
N THR A 49 12.40 5.20 -1.37
CA THR A 49 13.14 5.31 -0.11
C THR A 49 13.69 6.72 -0.03
N VAL A 50 13.37 7.44 1.05
CA VAL A 50 13.88 8.80 1.29
C VAL A 50 15.16 8.71 2.11
N GLU A 51 16.12 9.58 1.82
CA GLU A 51 17.36 9.71 2.57
C GLU A 51 17.44 11.06 3.28
N MET A 52 17.82 11.05 4.55
CA MET A 52 18.15 12.24 5.33
C MET A 52 19.37 11.97 6.20
N ASN A 53 20.46 12.72 6.00
CA ASN A 53 21.70 12.57 6.76
C ASN A 53 22.24 11.12 6.81
N GLY A 54 22.12 10.39 5.69
CA GLY A 54 22.51 8.98 5.58
C GLY A 54 21.51 7.97 6.17
N TYR A 55 20.49 8.41 6.90
CA TYR A 55 19.39 7.56 7.35
C TYR A 55 18.37 7.41 6.23
N ARG A 56 17.93 6.17 5.99
CA ARG A 56 16.96 5.82 4.95
C ARG A 56 15.65 5.35 5.56
N PHE A 57 14.55 5.78 4.98
CA PHE A 57 13.21 5.37 5.42
C PHE A 57 12.23 5.29 4.27
N ASP A 58 11.38 4.27 4.33
CA ASP A 58 10.39 4.01 3.31
C ASP A 58 9.06 4.68 3.63
N ILE A 59 8.32 4.96 2.57
CA ILE A 59 6.99 5.54 2.62
C ILE A 59 5.99 4.39 2.81
N GLY A 60 6.00 3.80 4.01
CA GLY A 60 5.25 2.59 4.32
C GLY A 60 6.09 1.31 4.15
N GLY A 61 5.62 0.19 4.71
CA GLY A 61 6.37 -1.08 4.70
C GLY A 61 6.23 -1.84 3.38
N HIS A 62 7.30 -1.89 2.59
CA HIS A 62 7.33 -2.50 1.27
C HIS A 62 8.14 -3.80 1.27
N ARG A 63 7.43 -4.92 1.31
CA ARG A 63 8.04 -6.26 1.19
C ARG A 63 8.08 -6.67 -0.28
N PHE A 64 9.18 -7.28 -0.72
CA PHE A 64 9.22 -7.94 -2.01
C PHE A 64 8.82 -9.39 -1.83
N PHE A 65 7.59 -9.67 -2.24
CA PHE A 65 7.02 -11.01 -2.32
C PHE A 65 6.00 -11.04 -3.45
N SER A 66 6.07 -12.06 -4.30
CA SER A 66 5.10 -12.27 -5.36
C SER A 66 4.93 -13.75 -5.64
N LYS A 67 3.69 -14.15 -5.97
CA LYS A 67 3.40 -15.49 -6.49
C LYS A 67 3.68 -15.60 -7.98
N SER A 68 3.70 -14.47 -8.69
CA SER A 68 3.98 -14.41 -10.13
C SER A 68 5.46 -14.58 -10.37
N LYS A 69 5.83 -15.70 -11.02
CA LYS A 69 7.20 -15.94 -11.43
C LYS A 69 7.74 -14.81 -12.31
N GLU A 70 6.93 -14.28 -13.23
CA GLU A 70 7.37 -13.22 -14.15
C GLU A 70 7.75 -11.93 -13.42
N VAL A 71 7.05 -11.58 -12.32
CA VAL A 71 7.41 -10.43 -11.49
C VAL A 71 8.71 -10.68 -10.74
N VAL A 72 8.87 -11.88 -10.16
CA VAL A 72 10.08 -12.27 -9.42
C VAL A 72 11.30 -12.31 -10.34
N ASP A 73 11.14 -12.83 -11.56
CA ASP A 73 12.20 -12.85 -12.58
C ASP A 73 12.61 -11.42 -12.94
N LEU A 74 11.64 -10.50 -13.09
CA LEU A 74 11.95 -9.10 -13.36
C LEU A 74 12.65 -8.40 -12.17
N TRP A 75 12.31 -8.75 -10.93
CA TRP A 75 13.07 -8.28 -9.77
C TRP A 75 14.52 -8.72 -9.82
N ASN A 76 14.77 -10.00 -10.08
CA ASN A 76 16.11 -10.55 -10.21
C ASN A 76 16.89 -9.95 -11.38
N GLU A 77 16.20 -9.58 -12.46
CA GLU A 77 16.82 -8.97 -13.62
C GLU A 77 17.24 -7.52 -13.35
N ILE A 78 16.38 -6.73 -12.70
CA ILE A 78 16.66 -5.31 -12.41
C ILE A 78 17.69 -5.18 -11.28
N LEU A 79 17.59 -6.03 -10.25
CA LEU A 79 18.43 -5.97 -9.07
C LEU A 79 18.95 -7.38 -8.70
N PRO A 80 19.96 -7.90 -9.40
CA PRO A 80 20.41 -9.29 -9.25
C PRO A 80 21.07 -9.60 -7.90
N ASP A 81 21.88 -8.66 -7.37
CA ASP A 81 22.81 -8.95 -6.27
C ASP A 81 22.46 -8.24 -4.95
N ASP A 82 21.49 -7.33 -4.94
CA ASP A 82 21.24 -6.43 -3.80
C ASP A 82 19.95 -6.73 -3.03
N PHE A 83 19.39 -7.92 -3.20
CA PHE A 83 18.32 -8.42 -2.33
C PHE A 83 18.87 -9.17 -1.12
N ILE A 84 18.32 -8.84 0.05
CA ILE A 84 18.56 -9.53 1.32
C ILE A 84 17.29 -10.24 1.77
N GLN A 85 17.44 -11.38 2.42
CA GLN A 85 16.34 -12.09 3.05
C GLN A 85 16.12 -11.56 4.47
N ARG A 86 14.87 -11.25 4.81
CA ARG A 86 14.50 -10.78 6.15
C ARG A 86 13.44 -11.66 6.79
N PRO A 87 13.63 -12.05 8.07
CA PRO A 87 12.57 -12.73 8.80
C PRO A 87 11.41 -11.76 8.96
N ARG A 88 10.19 -12.27 8.77
CA ARG A 88 8.99 -11.48 8.99
C ARG A 88 8.68 -11.47 10.47
N MET A 89 8.80 -10.29 11.08
CA MET A 89 8.38 -10.04 12.45
C MET A 89 7.44 -8.85 12.50
N SER A 90 6.17 -9.12 12.82
CA SER A 90 5.15 -8.10 13.03
C SER A 90 4.24 -8.44 14.19
N ARG A 91 3.90 -7.45 15.00
CA ARG A 91 3.04 -7.62 16.19
C ARG A 91 2.02 -6.50 16.31
N ILE A 92 0.99 -6.74 17.10
CA ILE A 92 0.04 -5.72 17.56
C ILE A 92 0.54 -5.18 18.91
N TYR A 93 0.52 -3.87 19.08
CA TYR A 93 0.84 -3.19 20.33
C TYR A 93 -0.41 -2.58 20.95
N TYR A 94 -0.69 -2.93 22.20
CA TYR A 94 -1.83 -2.42 22.95
C TYR A 94 -1.49 -2.33 24.45
N GLU A 95 -1.62 -1.13 25.02
CA GLU A 95 -1.42 -0.84 26.45
C GLU A 95 -0.18 -1.50 27.09
N GLY A 96 1.01 -1.22 26.53
CA GLY A 96 2.26 -1.72 27.11
C GLY A 96 2.65 -3.14 26.68
N LYS A 97 1.82 -3.83 25.88
CA LYS A 97 2.00 -5.25 25.55
C LYS A 97 2.00 -5.51 24.05
N PHE A 98 2.84 -6.46 23.66
CA PHE A 98 2.88 -7.01 22.30
C PHE A 98 2.00 -8.26 22.21
N TYR A 99 1.34 -8.39 21.07
CA TYR A 99 0.47 -9.51 20.71
C TYR A 99 0.86 -10.02 19.33
N SER A 100 0.83 -11.33 19.11
CA SER A 100 1.08 -11.91 17.79
C SER A 100 0.17 -11.32 16.71
N TYR A 101 0.73 -11.14 15.50
CA TYR A 101 -0.04 -10.86 14.29
C TYR A 101 0.07 -12.04 13.32
N PRO A 102 -1.06 -12.58 12.82
CA PRO A 102 -2.44 -12.37 13.23
C PRO A 102 -2.71 -12.72 14.69
N LEU A 103 -3.75 -12.11 15.24
CA LEU A 103 -4.09 -12.23 16.65
C LEU A 103 -4.40 -13.68 17.04
N ARG A 104 -3.61 -14.22 17.98
CA ARG A 104 -3.86 -15.53 18.59
C ARG A 104 -4.76 -15.36 19.81
N ALA A 105 -5.99 -15.87 19.73
CA ALA A 105 -7.02 -15.63 20.75
C ALA A 105 -6.60 -16.00 22.18
N PHE A 106 -5.94 -17.15 22.37
CA PHE A 106 -5.51 -17.59 23.71
C PHE A 106 -4.40 -16.71 24.29
N GLU A 107 -3.39 -16.39 23.48
CA GLU A 107 -2.32 -15.44 23.86
C GLU A 107 -2.90 -14.08 24.21
N ALA A 108 -3.85 -13.59 23.39
CA ALA A 108 -4.49 -12.30 23.62
C ALA A 108 -5.25 -12.26 24.95
N LEU A 109 -6.05 -13.29 25.25
CA LEU A 109 -6.75 -13.40 26.53
C LEU A 109 -5.79 -13.57 27.71
N TRP A 110 -4.69 -14.30 27.55
CA TRP A 110 -3.69 -14.40 28.60
C TRP A 110 -3.04 -13.03 28.89
N ASN A 111 -2.58 -12.34 27.85
CA ASN A 111 -1.91 -11.05 27.96
C ASN A 111 -2.83 -9.93 28.46
N LEU A 112 -4.14 -9.99 28.19
CA LEU A 112 -5.12 -9.05 28.75
C LEU A 112 -5.33 -9.20 30.26
N GLY A 113 -4.96 -10.34 30.84
CA GLY A 113 -5.17 -10.67 32.25
C GLY A 113 -6.60 -11.13 32.56
N ILE A 114 -6.76 -11.80 33.70
CA ILE A 114 -7.99 -12.54 34.07
C ILE A 114 -9.24 -11.65 33.97
N PHE A 115 -9.22 -10.47 34.59
CA PHE A 115 -10.41 -9.61 34.66
C PHE A 115 -10.91 -9.17 33.28
N ARG A 116 -10.03 -8.64 32.43
CA ARG A 116 -10.40 -8.19 31.08
C ARG A 116 -10.82 -9.36 30.20
N SER A 117 -10.14 -10.49 30.33
CA SER A 117 -10.47 -11.69 29.57
C SER A 117 -11.82 -12.27 29.97
N THR A 118 -12.17 -12.27 31.25
CA THR A 118 -13.52 -12.61 31.70
C THR A 118 -14.56 -11.68 31.09
N LEU A 119 -14.30 -10.36 31.03
CA LEU A 119 -15.20 -9.40 30.38
C LEU A 119 -15.31 -9.64 28.86
N CYS A 120 -14.21 -9.96 28.19
CA CYS A 120 -14.19 -10.34 26.77
C CYS A 120 -15.05 -11.58 26.52
N MET A 121 -14.88 -12.63 27.32
CA MET A 121 -15.65 -13.87 27.19
C MET A 121 -17.12 -13.68 27.53
N ALA A 122 -17.46 -12.90 28.56
CA ALA A 122 -18.83 -12.56 28.90
C ALA A 122 -19.51 -11.73 27.79
N SER A 123 -18.77 -10.77 27.21
CA SER A 123 -19.26 -9.97 26.07
C SER A 123 -19.49 -10.81 24.83
N PHE A 124 -18.59 -11.77 24.54
CA PHE A 124 -18.75 -12.73 23.46
C PHE A 124 -19.96 -13.65 23.69
N ALA A 125 -20.12 -14.20 24.90
CA ALA A 125 -21.27 -15.04 25.25
C ALA A 125 -22.59 -14.27 25.07
N LYS A 126 -22.65 -13.01 25.52
CA LYS A 126 -23.80 -12.13 25.28
C LYS A 126 -24.10 -11.96 23.79
N ALA A 127 -23.09 -11.70 22.96
CA ALA A 127 -23.26 -11.55 21.51
C ALA A 127 -23.73 -12.85 20.82
N LYS A 128 -23.38 -14.03 21.36
CA LYS A 128 -23.89 -15.32 20.87
C LYS A 128 -25.30 -15.65 21.35
N MET A 129 -25.65 -15.28 22.58
CA MET A 129 -27.01 -15.48 23.10
C MET A 129 -28.01 -14.49 22.47
N PHE A 130 -27.57 -13.27 22.17
CA PHE A 130 -28.41 -12.20 21.64
C PHE A 130 -27.73 -11.55 20.42
N PRO A 131 -27.62 -12.27 19.28
CA PRO A 131 -26.97 -11.73 18.09
C PRO A 131 -27.78 -10.59 17.47
N ASN A 132 -27.11 -9.55 16.98
CA ASN A 132 -27.75 -8.54 16.15
C ASN A 132 -28.19 -9.20 14.84
N ARG A 133 -29.50 -9.23 14.56
CA ARG A 133 -30.05 -9.83 13.33
C ARG A 133 -29.94 -8.91 12.11
N ASN A 134 -29.80 -7.61 12.33
CA ASN A 134 -29.70 -6.60 11.28
C ASN A 134 -28.24 -6.12 11.20
N VAL A 135 -27.37 -7.00 10.71
CA VAL A 135 -25.94 -6.70 10.54
C VAL A 135 -25.78 -5.77 9.35
N ARG A 136 -25.46 -4.51 9.62
CA ARG A 136 -25.22 -3.50 8.57
C ARG A 136 -23.77 -3.10 8.54
N SER A 137 -23.17 -2.91 9.71
CA SER A 137 -21.83 -2.34 9.83
C SER A 137 -20.71 -3.35 10.10
N PHE A 138 -19.47 -2.91 9.88
CA PHE A 138 -18.26 -3.63 10.30
C PHE A 138 -18.28 -3.89 11.81
N GLN A 139 -18.74 -2.90 12.59
CA GLN A 139 -18.96 -3.06 14.02
C GLN A 139 -19.97 -4.17 14.31
N ASP A 140 -21.15 -4.17 13.68
CA ASP A 140 -22.19 -5.18 13.92
C ASP A 140 -21.66 -6.60 13.65
N TRP A 141 -20.99 -6.77 12.50
CA TRP A 141 -20.45 -8.05 12.09
C TRP A 141 -19.38 -8.53 13.08
N THR A 142 -18.44 -7.66 13.43
CA THR A 142 -17.32 -8.01 14.32
C THR A 142 -17.78 -8.24 15.75
N VAL A 143 -18.75 -7.47 16.25
CA VAL A 143 -19.36 -7.66 17.57
C VAL A 143 -20.12 -9.00 17.62
N ASN A 144 -20.87 -9.36 16.60
CA ASN A 144 -21.52 -10.67 16.51
C ASN A 144 -20.50 -11.82 16.46
N ALA A 145 -19.35 -11.60 15.82
CA ALA A 145 -18.31 -12.60 15.66
C ALA A 145 -17.43 -12.78 16.92
N PHE A 146 -17.07 -11.71 17.62
CA PHE A 146 -16.05 -11.70 18.69
C PHE A 146 -16.50 -11.07 20.02
N GLY A 147 -17.69 -10.47 20.07
CA GLY A 147 -18.15 -9.69 21.21
C GLY A 147 -17.61 -8.26 21.22
N HIS A 148 -18.36 -7.36 21.86
CA HIS A 148 -18.06 -5.92 21.88
C HIS A 148 -16.70 -5.59 22.50
N LYS A 149 -16.29 -6.29 23.57
CA LYS A 149 -15.02 -5.97 24.24
C LYS A 149 -13.80 -6.28 23.39
N LEU A 150 -13.75 -7.43 22.72
CA LEU A 150 -12.65 -7.74 21.80
C LEU A 150 -12.66 -6.82 20.58
N PHE A 151 -13.84 -6.54 20.02
CA PHE A 151 -13.99 -5.54 18.96
C PHE A 151 -13.37 -4.19 19.35
N SER A 152 -13.72 -3.65 20.53
CA SER A 152 -13.20 -2.36 20.98
C SER A 152 -11.69 -2.32 21.20
N ILE A 153 -11.06 -3.46 21.53
CA ILE A 153 -9.63 -3.53 21.82
C ILE A 153 -8.81 -3.76 20.55
N PHE A 154 -9.16 -4.78 19.75
CA PHE A 154 -8.30 -5.25 18.67
C PHE A 154 -8.81 -4.93 17.26
N PHE A 155 -10.00 -4.37 17.11
CA PHE A 155 -10.56 -4.10 15.78
C PHE A 155 -10.89 -2.63 15.58
N LYS A 156 -11.52 -1.99 16.56
CA LYS A 156 -12.06 -0.63 16.41
C LYS A 156 -10.97 0.40 16.12
N THR A 157 -10.08 0.64 17.08
CA THR A 157 -9.15 1.78 17.06
C THR A 157 -8.25 1.78 15.83
N TYR A 158 -7.58 0.67 15.55
CA TYR A 158 -6.69 0.58 14.38
C TYR A 158 -7.45 0.78 13.06
N THR A 159 -8.63 0.19 12.93
CA THR A 159 -9.42 0.31 11.71
C THR A 159 -9.90 1.74 11.48
N GLU A 160 -10.38 2.41 12.53
CA GLU A 160 -10.80 3.83 12.46
C GLU A 160 -9.62 4.76 12.15
N LYS A 161 -8.42 4.48 12.70
CA LYS A 161 -7.20 5.23 12.35
C LYS A 161 -6.89 5.14 10.85
N VAL A 162 -6.80 3.92 10.32
CA VAL A 162 -6.46 3.67 8.91
C VAL A 162 -7.44 4.38 7.97
N TRP A 163 -8.74 4.14 8.15
CA TRP A 163 -9.75 4.60 7.20
C TRP A 163 -10.32 5.99 7.49
N GLY A 164 -10.04 6.56 8.67
CA GLY A 164 -10.57 7.87 9.06
C GLY A 164 -12.10 7.89 9.16
N MET A 165 -12.75 6.74 9.36
CA MET A 165 -14.20 6.61 9.49
C MET A 165 -14.60 5.68 10.62
N PRO A 166 -15.70 5.98 11.35
CA PRO A 166 -16.23 5.13 12.41
C PRO A 166 -16.58 3.71 11.95
N CYS A 167 -16.35 2.71 12.80
CA CYS A 167 -16.65 1.32 12.47
C CYS A 167 -18.13 0.98 12.28
N ASP A 168 -19.02 1.80 12.84
CA ASP A 168 -20.47 1.70 12.64
C ASP A 168 -20.94 2.38 11.35
N ALA A 169 -20.09 3.16 10.70
CA ALA A 169 -20.33 3.76 9.38
C ALA A 169 -19.75 2.94 8.23
N MET A 170 -18.96 1.88 8.51
CA MET A 170 -18.36 0.98 7.51
C MET A 170 -19.27 -0.22 7.24
N SER A 171 -19.39 -0.68 5.99
CA SER A 171 -20.20 -1.85 5.61
C SER A 171 -19.71 -3.16 6.25
N ALA A 172 -20.65 -4.05 6.57
CA ALA A 172 -20.39 -5.38 7.11
C ALA A 172 -19.70 -6.33 6.11
N ASP A 173 -19.92 -6.16 4.81
CA ASP A 173 -19.30 -7.02 3.77
C ASP A 173 -17.78 -6.94 3.83
N TRP A 174 -17.28 -5.74 4.12
CA TRP A 174 -15.86 -5.50 4.34
C TRP A 174 -15.30 -6.29 5.54
N ALA A 175 -16.06 -6.38 6.63
CA ALA A 175 -15.67 -7.18 7.81
C ALA A 175 -15.59 -8.67 7.50
N ALA A 176 -16.60 -9.18 6.80
CA ALA A 176 -16.73 -10.58 6.46
C ALA A 176 -15.57 -11.08 5.59
N GLN A 177 -15.05 -10.22 4.70
CA GLN A 177 -13.92 -10.54 3.85
C GLN A 177 -12.59 -10.43 4.58
N ARG A 178 -12.38 -9.38 5.40
CA ARG A 178 -11.11 -9.15 6.10
C ARG A 178 -10.90 -10.03 7.33
N ILE A 179 -11.96 -10.48 7.98
CA ILE A 179 -11.84 -11.28 9.22
C ILE A 179 -12.07 -12.78 8.91
N LYS A 180 -12.20 -13.14 7.62
CA LYS A 180 -12.39 -14.50 7.14
C LYS A 180 -11.24 -15.40 7.62
N GLY A 181 -11.57 -16.38 8.46
CA GLY A 181 -10.63 -17.35 9.01
C GLY A 181 -10.32 -17.18 10.50
N LEU A 182 -10.59 -16.02 11.11
CA LEU A 182 -10.48 -15.84 12.56
C LEU A 182 -11.78 -16.32 13.22
N SER A 183 -11.70 -17.36 14.05
CA SER A 183 -12.85 -17.89 14.78
C SER A 183 -12.55 -18.01 16.27
N LEU A 184 -13.11 -17.10 17.06
CA LEU A 184 -13.02 -17.17 18.52
C LEU A 184 -13.71 -18.43 19.07
N TRP A 185 -14.81 -18.85 18.43
CA TRP A 185 -15.51 -20.08 18.79
C TRP A 185 -14.67 -21.34 18.52
N GLY A 186 -13.92 -21.35 17.41
CA GLY A 186 -12.93 -22.40 17.11
C GLY A 186 -11.87 -22.48 18.21
N ALA A 187 -11.26 -21.35 18.54
CA ALA A 187 -10.24 -21.27 19.60
C ALA A 187 -10.76 -21.73 20.97
N VAL A 188 -11.98 -21.37 21.35
CA VAL A 188 -12.61 -21.82 22.61
C VAL A 188 -12.85 -23.33 22.63
N LYS A 189 -13.39 -23.90 21.53
CA LYS A 189 -13.60 -25.35 21.41
C LYS A 189 -12.29 -26.12 21.51
N ASP A 190 -11.23 -25.63 20.86
CA ASP A 190 -9.93 -26.28 20.88
C ASP A 190 -9.26 -26.20 22.25
N GLY A 191 -9.39 -25.06 22.94
CA GLY A 191 -8.95 -24.91 24.34
C GLY A 191 -9.68 -25.89 25.29
N LEU A 192 -11.00 -26.02 25.15
CA LEU A 192 -11.80 -26.94 25.97
C LEU A 192 -11.41 -28.41 25.73
N LYS A 193 -11.26 -28.82 24.47
CA LYS A 193 -10.83 -30.20 24.12
C LYS A 193 -9.48 -30.57 24.72
N ARG A 194 -8.54 -29.61 24.80
CA ARG A 194 -7.22 -29.81 25.44
C ARG A 194 -7.33 -29.94 26.95
N SER A 195 -8.11 -29.08 27.59
CA SER A 195 -8.36 -29.17 29.03
C SER A 195 -9.00 -30.51 29.42
N LEU A 196 -9.71 -31.14 28.49
CA LEU A 196 -10.33 -32.46 28.64
C LEU A 196 -9.42 -33.63 28.19
N GLY A 197 -8.17 -33.36 27.77
CA GLY A 197 -7.21 -34.39 27.34
C GLY A 197 -7.51 -35.03 25.99
N LEU A 198 -8.47 -34.52 25.22
CA LEU A 198 -8.99 -35.11 23.98
C LEU A 198 -8.17 -34.74 22.73
N ASN A 199 -7.16 -33.87 22.85
CA ASN A 199 -6.33 -33.47 21.72
C ASN A 199 -4.89 -33.17 22.18
N LYS A 200 -3.91 -33.98 21.76
CA LYS A 200 -2.49 -33.88 22.13
C LYS A 200 -1.59 -33.25 21.05
N LYS A 201 -2.14 -32.88 19.90
CA LYS A 201 -1.34 -32.18 18.86
C LYS A 201 -1.02 -30.75 19.31
N PRO A 202 0.21 -30.25 19.03
CA PRO A 202 0.56 -28.84 19.25
C PRO A 202 -0.50 -27.91 18.66
N ASN A 203 -0.83 -26.81 19.35
CA ASN A 203 -1.60 -25.74 18.69
C ASN A 203 -0.57 -24.91 17.98
N ASP A 204 -0.65 -24.92 16.68
CA ASP A 204 -0.07 -23.82 15.93
C ASP A 204 -1.11 -22.67 15.89
N GLY A 205 -2.30 -22.88 16.50
CA GLY A 205 -3.43 -21.94 16.49
C GLY A 205 -3.97 -21.67 15.08
N MET A 206 -3.45 -22.45 14.14
CA MET A 206 -3.36 -22.19 12.74
C MET A 206 -2.89 -23.51 12.10
N GLU A 207 -3.78 -24.33 11.55
CA GLU A 207 -3.47 -24.88 10.21
C GLU A 207 -3.60 -23.74 9.19
N THR A 208 -3.04 -22.57 9.48
CA THR A 208 -3.02 -21.49 8.51
C THR A 208 -1.95 -21.88 7.54
N LYS A 209 -2.33 -21.97 6.27
CA LYS A 209 -1.78 -21.08 5.25
C LYS A 209 -0.68 -20.19 5.86
N THR A 210 0.53 -20.73 5.95
CA THR A 210 1.64 -20.16 6.70
C THR A 210 1.93 -18.80 6.10
N LEU A 211 1.70 -17.76 6.88
CA LEU A 211 2.19 -16.43 6.54
C LEU A 211 3.68 -16.55 6.25
N LEU A 212 4.13 -15.89 5.18
CA LEU A 212 5.54 -15.79 4.82
C LEU A 212 6.44 -15.64 6.04
N GLU A 213 7.28 -16.64 6.31
CA GLU A 213 8.25 -16.61 7.42
C GLU A 213 9.36 -15.60 7.14
N SER A 214 9.61 -15.30 5.86
CA SER A 214 10.59 -14.32 5.41
C SER A 214 10.17 -13.67 4.10
N PHE A 215 10.79 -12.54 3.76
CA PHE A 215 10.59 -11.82 2.51
C PHE A 215 11.90 -11.24 2.00
N ARG A 216 11.95 -10.89 0.71
CA ARG A 216 13.10 -10.21 0.11
C ARG A 216 12.96 -8.70 0.29
N TYR A 217 14.09 -8.02 0.39
CA TYR A 217 14.15 -6.56 0.53
C TYR A 217 15.45 -6.03 -0.09
N PRO A 218 15.46 -4.92 -0.83
CA PRO A 218 16.71 -4.33 -1.31
C PRO A 218 17.54 -3.77 -0.15
N ARG A 219 18.87 -3.89 -0.20
CA ARG A 219 19.77 -3.51 0.90
C ARG A 219 19.58 -2.07 1.37
N LEU A 220 19.31 -1.15 0.45
CA LEU A 220 19.08 0.28 0.71
C LEU A 220 17.62 0.70 0.52
N GLY A 221 16.68 -0.24 0.63
CA GLY A 221 15.25 0.00 0.55
C GLY A 221 14.66 -0.12 -0.86
N PRO A 222 13.32 -0.24 -0.99
CA PRO A 222 12.59 -0.38 -2.25
C PRO A 222 12.96 0.67 -3.31
N GLY A 223 13.37 1.88 -2.90
CA GLY A 223 13.86 2.92 -3.82
C GLY A 223 15.01 2.44 -4.71
N MET A 224 15.93 1.63 -4.17
CA MET A 224 17.10 1.11 -4.88
C MET A 224 16.73 0.32 -6.16
N MET A 225 15.66 -0.47 -6.08
CA MET A 225 15.13 -1.23 -7.23
C MET A 225 14.66 -0.28 -8.35
N TRP A 226 13.98 0.79 -7.96
CA TRP A 226 13.39 1.75 -8.91
C TRP A 226 14.41 2.72 -9.46
N GLU A 227 15.43 3.05 -8.69
CA GLU A 227 16.62 3.76 -9.14
C GLU A 227 17.36 2.94 -10.21
N ALA A 228 17.60 1.65 -9.96
CA ALA A 228 18.21 0.76 -10.96
C ALA A 228 17.38 0.68 -12.26
N ALA A 229 16.05 0.59 -12.15
CA ALA A 229 15.16 0.60 -13.31
C ALA A 229 15.24 1.92 -14.10
N ARG A 230 15.22 3.07 -13.41
CA ARG A 230 15.41 4.40 -14.03
C ARG A 230 16.76 4.48 -14.74
N ASP A 231 17.83 4.07 -14.06
CA ASP A 231 19.19 4.19 -14.59
C ASP A 231 19.37 3.32 -15.83
N PHE A 232 18.75 2.14 -15.87
CA PHE A 232 18.68 1.33 -17.09
C PHE A 232 17.98 2.06 -18.24
N VAL A 233 16.82 2.67 -17.99
CA VAL A 233 16.08 3.43 -19.02
C VAL A 233 16.93 4.55 -19.58
N VAL A 234 17.55 5.35 -18.71
CA VAL A 234 18.39 6.50 -19.11
C VAL A 234 19.66 6.05 -19.85
N LYS A 235 20.30 4.96 -19.41
CA LYS A 235 21.51 4.41 -20.04
C LYS A 235 21.25 3.90 -21.47
N ASN A 236 20.01 3.56 -21.79
CA ASN A 236 19.61 3.05 -23.10
C ASN A 236 18.83 4.12 -23.90
N ASP A 237 19.34 5.35 -23.89
CA ASP A 237 18.90 6.48 -24.73
C ASP A 237 17.42 6.91 -24.60
N ASN A 238 16.78 6.56 -23.48
CA ASN A 238 15.44 6.99 -23.12
C ASN A 238 15.45 8.02 -21.99
N TRP A 239 14.30 8.67 -21.74
CA TRP A 239 14.24 9.82 -20.83
C TRP A 239 13.39 9.55 -19.60
N VAL A 240 13.88 9.96 -18.44
CA VAL A 240 13.10 10.10 -17.21
C VAL A 240 13.26 11.55 -16.72
N LEU A 241 12.25 12.37 -16.98
CA LEU A 241 12.22 13.79 -16.68
C LEU A 241 11.68 14.01 -15.25
N MET A 242 12.59 14.19 -14.30
CA MET A 242 12.27 14.49 -12.89
C MET A 242 11.81 15.94 -12.72
N ASN A 243 11.07 16.25 -11.65
CA ASN A 243 10.48 17.57 -11.42
C ASN A 243 9.58 18.08 -12.58
N HIS A 244 8.92 17.17 -13.29
CA HIS A 244 8.00 17.49 -14.38
C HIS A 244 6.59 17.00 -14.05
N SER A 245 5.65 17.94 -13.96
CA SER A 245 4.24 17.65 -13.68
C SER A 245 3.40 17.70 -14.96
N LEU A 246 2.42 16.81 -15.10
CA LEU A 246 1.52 16.82 -16.25
C LEU A 246 0.70 18.12 -16.27
N LYS A 247 0.89 18.92 -17.31
CA LYS A 247 0.14 20.16 -17.53
C LYS A 247 -1.10 19.93 -18.38
N ARG A 248 -0.98 19.16 -19.45
CA ARG A 248 -2.03 18.93 -20.45
C ARG A 248 -1.73 17.67 -21.26
N LEU A 249 -2.78 16.94 -21.62
CA LEU A 249 -2.73 15.78 -22.49
C LEU A 249 -3.85 15.90 -23.53
N GLU A 250 -3.53 15.77 -24.80
CA GLU A 250 -4.52 15.84 -25.90
C GLU A 250 -4.08 14.96 -27.07
N GLN A 251 -5.03 14.47 -27.87
CA GLN A 251 -4.69 13.89 -29.17
C GLN A 251 -4.44 15.00 -30.18
N GLU A 252 -3.47 14.77 -31.07
CA GLU A 252 -3.14 15.68 -32.16
C GLU A 252 -4.28 15.72 -33.19
N GLN A 253 -4.49 16.88 -33.82
CA GLN A 253 -5.56 17.01 -34.81
C GLN A 253 -5.27 16.12 -36.04
N GLY A 254 -6.21 15.23 -36.35
CA GLY A 254 -6.12 14.34 -37.53
C GLY A 254 -5.11 13.20 -37.38
N SER A 255 -4.67 12.89 -36.15
CA SER A 255 -3.70 11.85 -35.83
C SER A 255 -4.13 11.13 -34.55
N ASP A 256 -3.81 9.83 -34.45
CA ASP A 256 -4.01 9.07 -33.21
C ASP A 256 -2.89 9.33 -32.19
N ARG A 257 -1.87 10.13 -32.54
CA ARG A 257 -0.79 10.50 -31.63
C ARG A 257 -1.26 11.44 -30.53
N TRP A 258 -0.60 11.32 -29.39
CA TRP A 258 -0.75 12.19 -28.23
C TRP A 258 0.26 13.31 -28.24
N ARG A 259 -0.20 14.49 -27.84
CA ARG A 259 0.62 15.60 -27.40
C ARG A 259 0.45 15.78 -25.90
N MET A 260 1.53 15.51 -25.16
CA MET A 260 1.63 15.72 -23.72
C MET A 260 2.48 16.95 -23.44
N ILE A 261 1.98 17.85 -22.60
CA ILE A 261 2.73 19.02 -22.12
C ILE A 261 3.01 18.80 -20.63
N ALA A 262 4.27 18.85 -20.25
CA ALA A 262 4.70 18.74 -18.86
C ALA A 262 5.40 20.03 -18.42
N SER A 263 4.98 20.59 -17.29
CA SER A 263 5.64 21.76 -16.71
C SER A 263 6.82 21.31 -15.85
N GLY A 264 8.00 21.84 -16.16
CA GLY A 264 9.25 21.58 -15.45
C GLY A 264 9.96 22.86 -14.98
N PRO A 265 11.14 22.73 -14.37
CA PRO A 265 11.89 23.87 -13.81
C PRO A 265 12.36 24.88 -14.87
N ASP A 266 12.64 24.42 -16.08
CA ASP A 266 13.14 25.25 -17.19
C ASP A 266 12.03 25.66 -18.17
N GLY A 267 10.76 25.46 -17.80
CA GLY A 267 9.59 25.71 -18.64
C GLY A 267 8.85 24.43 -19.03
N ASP A 268 7.93 24.56 -19.98
CA ASP A 268 7.15 23.43 -20.47
C ASP A 268 7.96 22.60 -21.48
N VAL A 269 7.86 21.28 -21.38
CA VAL A 269 8.34 20.31 -22.38
C VAL A 269 7.13 19.70 -23.09
N THR A 270 7.23 19.53 -24.40
CA THR A 270 6.21 18.85 -25.21
C THR A 270 6.70 17.45 -25.61
N ILE A 271 5.86 16.44 -25.41
CA ILE A 271 6.14 15.05 -25.74
C ILE A 271 5.04 14.56 -26.69
N HIS A 272 5.45 14.12 -27.87
CA HIS A 272 4.61 13.56 -28.91
C HIS A 272 4.76 12.05 -28.91
N ALA A 273 3.68 11.29 -28.72
CA ALA A 273 3.74 9.83 -28.54
C ALA A 273 2.63 9.06 -29.24
N ALA A 274 2.89 7.83 -29.67
CA ALA A 274 1.86 6.94 -30.21
C ALA A 274 0.98 6.36 -29.09
N HIS A 275 1.56 6.07 -27.93
CA HIS A 275 0.86 5.60 -26.74
C HIS A 275 1.15 6.46 -25.52
N VAL A 276 0.22 6.47 -24.57
CA VAL A 276 0.40 7.07 -23.25
C VAL A 276 0.11 6.03 -22.18
N ILE A 277 1.01 5.86 -21.23
CA ILE A 277 0.79 5.04 -20.03
C ILE A 277 0.74 5.98 -18.82
N SER A 278 -0.34 5.94 -18.05
CA SER A 278 -0.49 6.78 -16.86
C SER A 278 -0.62 5.94 -15.60
N SER A 279 0.30 6.17 -14.66
CA SER A 279 0.20 5.69 -13.29
C SER A 279 -0.27 6.76 -12.30
N ALA A 280 -0.46 8.00 -12.77
CA ALA A 280 -0.99 9.11 -11.99
C ALA A 280 -2.45 8.87 -11.56
N PRO A 281 -2.90 9.44 -10.43
CA PRO A 281 -4.29 9.33 -9.98
C PRO A 281 -5.29 9.63 -11.09
N MET A 282 -6.27 8.73 -11.29
CA MET A 282 -7.30 8.86 -12.33
C MET A 282 -7.96 10.25 -12.33
N ARG A 283 -8.23 10.79 -11.13
CA ARG A 283 -8.75 12.15 -10.93
C ARG A 283 -7.83 13.24 -11.49
N GLU A 284 -6.53 13.14 -11.22
CA GLU A 284 -5.54 14.12 -11.70
C GLU A 284 -5.39 14.05 -13.23
N LEU A 285 -5.33 12.84 -13.78
CA LEU A 285 -5.25 12.65 -15.23
C LEU A 285 -6.50 13.21 -15.94
N ALA A 286 -7.70 12.88 -15.46
CA ALA A 286 -8.96 13.32 -16.07
C ALA A 286 -9.04 14.85 -16.19
N GLY A 287 -8.59 15.57 -15.16
CA GLY A 287 -8.54 17.04 -15.14
C GLY A 287 -7.50 17.66 -16.07
N ARG A 288 -6.67 16.84 -16.74
CA ARG A 288 -5.62 17.28 -17.65
C ARG A 288 -5.80 16.77 -19.08
N ILE A 289 -6.79 15.93 -19.35
CA ILE A 289 -7.13 15.48 -20.71
C ILE A 289 -7.95 16.57 -21.41
N HIS A 290 -7.61 16.90 -22.66
CA HIS A 290 -8.31 17.88 -23.48
C HIS A 290 -8.77 17.28 -24.82
N PRO A 291 -10.04 17.48 -25.23
CA PRO A 291 -11.12 18.11 -24.46
C PRO A 291 -11.41 17.32 -23.17
N LEU A 292 -11.92 18.01 -22.14
CA LEU A 292 -12.22 17.39 -20.85
C LEU A 292 -13.16 16.19 -21.07
N PRO A 293 -12.89 15.03 -20.42
CA PRO A 293 -13.79 13.88 -20.48
C PRO A 293 -15.18 14.25 -19.98
N ALA A 294 -16.23 13.69 -20.59
CA ALA A 294 -17.60 13.86 -20.12
C ALA A 294 -17.76 13.32 -18.68
N THR A 295 -16.94 12.33 -18.33
CA THR A 295 -16.92 11.66 -17.04
C THR A 295 -16.05 12.36 -15.97
N LEU A 296 -15.51 13.56 -16.23
CA LEU A 296 -14.70 14.31 -15.27
C LEU A 296 -15.32 14.42 -13.87
N GLY A 297 -16.65 14.62 -13.79
CA GLY A 297 -17.37 14.67 -12.51
C GLY A 297 -17.20 13.38 -11.70
N HIS A 298 -17.31 12.21 -12.35
CA HIS A 298 -17.08 10.91 -11.71
C HIS A 298 -15.63 10.76 -11.23
N ALA A 299 -14.65 11.25 -11.99
CA ALA A 299 -13.25 11.26 -11.56
C ALA A 299 -13.05 12.09 -10.29
N MET A 300 -13.76 13.22 -10.15
CA MET A 300 -13.64 14.11 -9.00
C MET A 300 -14.22 13.52 -7.71
N GLU A 301 -15.17 12.59 -7.82
CA GLU A 301 -15.74 11.85 -6.68
C GLU A 301 -14.81 10.75 -6.15
N LEU A 302 -13.78 10.36 -6.90
CA LEU A 302 -12.79 9.39 -6.44
C LEU A 302 -11.96 9.97 -5.29
N LYS A 303 -12.03 9.30 -4.13
CA LYS A 303 -11.40 9.74 -2.89
C LYS A 303 -10.12 8.98 -2.62
N TYR A 304 -9.22 9.63 -1.91
CA TYR A 304 -7.97 9.04 -1.50
C TYR A 304 -7.71 9.34 -0.02
N ARG A 305 -6.99 8.44 0.63
CA ARG A 305 -6.42 8.65 1.96
C ARG A 305 -4.95 9.02 1.79
N ASP A 306 -4.54 10.05 2.49
CA ASP A 306 -3.16 10.48 2.56
C ASP A 306 -2.50 9.84 3.77
N PHE A 307 -1.17 9.83 3.78
CA PHE A 307 -0.47 9.48 5.00
C PHE A 307 0.81 10.27 5.16
N LEU A 308 1.25 10.28 6.40
CA LEU A 308 2.44 10.97 6.85
C LEU A 308 3.32 9.98 7.60
N THR A 309 4.62 10.01 7.30
CA THR A 309 5.64 9.25 8.03
C THR A 309 6.51 10.24 8.78
N VAL A 310 6.58 10.10 10.10
CA VAL A 310 7.57 10.79 10.93
C VAL A 310 8.69 9.78 11.22
N ALA A 311 9.84 9.95 10.59
CA ALA A 311 11.03 9.20 10.91
C ALA A 311 11.70 9.80 12.16
N LEU A 312 11.96 9.00 13.19
CA LEU A 312 12.72 9.38 14.37
C LEU A 312 14.02 8.59 14.43
N MET A 313 15.11 9.30 14.68
CA MET A 313 16.42 8.72 14.97
C MET A 313 16.57 8.64 16.49
N ILE A 314 16.69 7.43 17.02
CA ILE A 314 16.61 7.13 18.46
C ILE A 314 17.88 6.39 18.88
N ARG A 315 18.62 6.92 19.85
CA ARG A 315 19.76 6.20 20.46
C ARG A 315 19.24 4.96 21.17
N SER A 316 19.50 3.79 20.59
CA SER A 316 19.08 2.51 21.14
C SER A 316 19.72 1.37 20.36
N GLU A 317 20.47 0.52 21.05
CA GLU A 317 21.03 -0.69 20.43
C GLU A 317 19.94 -1.72 20.11
N ASP A 318 18.86 -1.77 20.90
CA ASP A 318 17.75 -2.73 20.74
C ASP A 318 16.40 -2.12 21.14
N LEU A 319 15.83 -1.30 20.26
CA LEU A 319 14.54 -0.65 20.52
C LEU A 319 13.39 -1.67 20.52
N PHE A 320 13.29 -2.42 19.43
CA PHE A 320 12.47 -3.63 19.29
C PHE A 320 12.85 -4.34 17.98
N PRO A 321 12.74 -5.68 17.91
CA PRO A 321 13.19 -6.44 16.74
C PRO A 321 12.21 -6.44 15.56
N ASP A 322 10.95 -6.02 15.76
CA ASP A 322 9.90 -6.07 14.73
C ASP A 322 10.28 -5.26 13.48
N ASN A 323 9.91 -5.75 12.30
CA ASN A 323 9.93 -4.93 11.09
C ASN A 323 8.86 -3.82 11.21
N TRP A 324 7.65 -4.17 11.67
CA TRP A 324 6.58 -3.22 11.96
C TRP A 324 5.66 -3.67 13.07
N ILE A 325 5.04 -2.70 13.75
CA ILE A 325 4.04 -2.91 14.80
C ILE A 325 2.78 -2.12 14.52
N TYR A 326 1.63 -2.74 14.72
CA TYR A 326 0.31 -2.10 14.61
C TYR A 326 -0.10 -1.51 15.95
N ILE A 327 -0.43 -0.22 16.00
CA ILE A 327 -0.71 0.49 17.26
C ILE A 327 -2.21 0.61 17.49
N HIS A 328 -2.73 -0.21 18.40
CA HIS A 328 -4.15 -0.25 18.75
C HIS A 328 -4.51 0.63 19.96
N ASP A 329 -3.53 1.28 20.59
CA ASP A 329 -3.76 2.16 21.73
C ASP A 329 -4.51 3.43 21.32
N SER A 330 -5.59 3.75 22.04
CA SER A 330 -6.44 4.92 21.78
C SER A 330 -5.87 6.23 22.28
N LYS A 331 -4.78 6.20 23.07
CA LYS A 331 -4.13 7.41 23.62
C LYS A 331 -3.25 8.13 22.60
N VAL A 332 -3.00 7.51 21.44
CA VAL A 332 -2.11 8.01 20.39
C VAL A 332 -2.78 7.93 19.02
N GLN A 333 -2.36 8.79 18.12
CA GLN A 333 -2.82 8.88 16.74
C GLN A 333 -2.03 7.97 15.80
N VAL A 334 -0.75 7.68 16.10
CA VAL A 334 0.06 6.76 15.28
C VAL A 334 -0.67 5.43 15.09
N GLY A 335 -0.73 4.98 13.84
CA GLY A 335 -1.40 3.74 13.46
C GLY A 335 -0.43 2.57 13.32
N ARG A 336 0.78 2.83 12.81
CA ARG A 336 1.82 1.82 12.62
C ARG A 336 3.19 2.42 12.85
N ILE A 337 4.10 1.62 13.39
CA ILE A 337 5.51 2.02 13.54
C ILE A 337 6.36 0.98 12.83
N GLN A 338 7.32 1.44 12.03
CA GLN A 338 8.29 0.61 11.34
C GLN A 338 9.67 0.81 11.94
N ASN A 339 10.47 -0.25 12.05
CA ASN A 339 11.88 -0.14 12.43
C ASN A 339 12.77 -0.45 11.22
N PHE A 340 13.25 0.59 10.54
CA PHE A 340 13.98 0.46 9.29
C PHE A 340 15.31 -0.30 9.45
N ARG A 341 15.93 -0.28 10.65
CA ARG A 341 17.10 -1.11 10.95
C ARG A 341 16.77 -2.62 10.91
N SER A 342 15.56 -3.00 11.31
CA SER A 342 15.08 -4.39 11.21
C SER A 342 14.70 -4.81 9.78
N TRP A 343 14.39 -3.85 8.89
CA TRP A 343 14.23 -4.10 7.46
C TRP A 343 15.59 -4.28 6.77
N SER A 344 16.56 -3.44 7.09
CA SER A 344 17.96 -3.61 6.70
C SER A 344 18.87 -2.81 7.62
N PRO A 345 19.97 -3.39 8.15
CA PRO A 345 20.94 -2.65 8.93
C PRO A 345 21.67 -1.59 8.09
N GLU A 346 21.64 -1.71 6.76
CA GLU A 346 22.28 -0.76 5.83
C GLU A 346 21.41 0.49 5.56
N MET A 347 20.18 0.52 6.08
CA MET A 347 19.31 1.70 6.04
C MET A 347 19.69 2.74 7.10
N VAL A 348 20.57 2.38 8.04
CA VAL A 348 21.05 3.27 9.10
C VAL A 348 22.58 3.37 9.04
N PRO A 349 23.17 4.57 9.13
CA PRO A 349 24.61 4.75 9.08
C PRO A 349 25.31 4.39 10.40
N ASP A 350 24.58 4.43 11.52
CA ASP A 350 25.07 4.15 12.86
C ASP A 350 24.20 3.06 13.52
N ALA A 351 24.82 1.93 13.85
CA ALA A 351 24.12 0.80 14.46
C ALA A 351 23.59 1.09 15.88
N SER A 352 24.15 2.09 16.58
CA SER A 352 23.70 2.52 17.91
C SER A 352 22.46 3.42 17.87
N VAL A 353 22.04 3.84 16.67
CA VAL A 353 20.87 4.71 16.46
C VAL A 353 19.84 3.97 15.60
N ALA A 354 18.70 3.63 16.18
CA ALA A 354 17.57 3.11 15.44
C ALA A 354 16.91 4.23 14.63
N CYS A 355 16.42 3.90 13.43
CA CYS A 355 15.56 4.79 12.66
C CYS A 355 14.18 4.14 12.55
N VAL A 356 13.17 4.78 13.15
CA VAL A 356 11.78 4.28 13.15
C VAL A 356 10.86 5.24 12.42
N GLY A 357 9.96 4.70 11.60
CA GLY A 357 8.93 5.48 10.89
C GLY A 357 7.58 5.32 11.57
N LEU A 358 7.06 6.42 12.14
CA LEU A 358 5.71 6.49 12.69
C LEU A 358 4.74 6.92 11.60
N GLU A 359 3.76 6.08 11.31
CA GLU A 359 2.78 6.29 10.26
C GLU A 359 1.46 6.83 10.82
N TYR A 360 1.05 7.98 10.26
CA TYR A 360 -0.18 8.69 10.56
C TYR A 360 -1.06 8.72 9.31
N PHE A 361 -2.29 8.26 9.45
CA PHE A 361 -3.28 8.31 8.36
C PHE A 361 -4.06 9.62 8.46
N CYS A 362 -4.08 10.41 7.39
CA CYS A 362 -4.63 11.75 7.37
C CYS A 362 -5.32 12.05 6.03
N PHE A 363 -5.98 13.21 5.95
CA PHE A 363 -6.50 13.78 4.73
C PHE A 363 -5.76 15.06 4.42
N GLU A 364 -5.52 15.31 3.14
CA GLU A 364 -4.99 16.57 2.65
C GLU A 364 -5.83 17.75 3.21
N GLY A 365 -5.15 18.69 3.85
CA GLY A 365 -5.76 19.86 4.47
C GLY A 365 -6.32 19.64 5.88
N ASP A 366 -6.26 18.44 6.47
CA ASP A 366 -6.60 18.24 7.87
C ASP A 366 -5.53 18.81 8.82
N GLY A 367 -5.81 18.75 10.13
CA GLY A 367 -4.93 19.31 11.16
C GLY A 367 -3.56 18.62 11.25
N LEU A 368 -3.49 17.30 11.06
CA LEU A 368 -2.22 16.58 11.04
C LEU A 368 -1.43 16.92 9.79
N TRP A 369 -2.09 16.92 8.62
CA TRP A 369 -1.45 17.22 7.34
C TRP A 369 -0.84 18.62 7.31
N SER A 370 -1.57 19.59 7.82
CA SER A 370 -1.19 21.02 7.80
C SER A 370 -0.27 21.42 8.95
N SER A 371 0.04 20.51 9.88
CA SER A 371 0.99 20.77 10.97
C SER A 371 2.41 20.95 10.44
N SER A 372 3.23 21.73 11.14
CA SER A 372 4.64 21.88 10.80
C SER A 372 5.41 20.58 11.04
N ASP A 373 6.55 20.42 10.37
CA ASP A 373 7.40 19.23 10.56
C ASP A 373 7.89 19.11 12.01
N ASP A 374 8.25 20.23 12.64
CA ASP A 374 8.68 20.28 14.04
C ASP A 374 7.56 19.83 15.00
N ASP A 375 6.32 20.29 14.78
CA ASP A 375 5.17 19.89 15.61
C ASP A 375 4.88 18.39 15.48
N LEU A 376 5.04 17.83 14.27
CA LEU A 376 4.85 16.41 14.00
C LEU A 376 5.94 15.54 14.62
N VAL A 377 7.19 16.01 14.61
CA VAL A 377 8.30 15.35 15.31
C VAL A 377 8.04 15.36 16.82
N GLU A 378 7.62 16.47 17.40
CA GLU A 378 7.29 16.54 18.84
C GLU A 378 6.07 15.69 19.20
N LEU A 379 5.05 15.63 18.33
CA LEU A 379 3.92 14.70 18.49
C LEU A 379 4.42 13.25 18.51
N ALA A 380 5.25 12.85 17.56
CA ALA A 380 5.78 11.50 17.46
C ALA A 380 6.61 11.12 18.69
N LYS A 381 7.48 12.02 19.18
CA LYS A 381 8.24 11.84 20.43
C LYS A 381 7.32 11.61 21.63
N LYS A 382 6.31 12.47 21.78
CA LYS A 382 5.33 12.36 22.86
C LYS A 382 4.56 11.05 22.80
N GLU A 383 4.15 10.61 21.62
CA GLU A 383 3.42 9.35 21.45
C GLU A 383 4.29 8.12 21.74
N MET A 384 5.56 8.14 21.33
CA MET A 384 6.52 7.09 21.70
C MET A 384 6.69 6.98 23.22
N ALA A 385 6.71 8.11 23.93
CA ALA A 385 6.76 8.13 25.40
C ALA A 385 5.46 7.61 26.04
N ILE A 386 4.29 8.00 25.53
CA ILE A 386 2.98 7.49 26.00
C ILE A 386 2.90 5.98 25.83
N LEU A 387 3.44 5.47 24.71
CA LEU A 387 3.53 4.04 24.45
C LEU A 387 4.62 3.37 25.30
N GLY A 388 5.53 4.10 25.92
CA GLY A 388 6.66 3.52 26.65
C GLY A 388 7.64 2.77 25.73
N LEU A 389 7.72 3.16 24.46
CA LEU A 389 8.60 2.56 23.46
C LEU A 389 9.92 3.31 23.30
N CYS A 390 10.00 4.58 23.72
CA CYS A 390 11.22 5.38 23.68
C CYS A 390 11.13 6.50 24.71
N ASP A 391 12.28 6.80 25.35
CA ASP A 391 12.47 8.04 26.10
C ASP A 391 12.67 9.19 25.11
N PRO A 392 11.87 10.29 25.16
CA PRO A 392 12.05 11.45 24.30
C PRO A 392 13.47 12.03 24.28
N ASP A 393 14.24 11.88 25.36
CA ASP A 393 15.61 12.40 25.46
C ASP A 393 16.60 11.59 24.60
N ASP A 394 16.25 10.36 24.21
CA ASP A 394 17.05 9.52 23.31
C ASP A 394 16.85 9.85 21.83
N VAL A 395 15.90 10.72 21.50
CA VAL A 395 15.62 11.14 20.12
C VAL A 395 16.62 12.20 19.70
N VAL A 396 17.43 11.88 18.70
CA VAL A 396 18.54 12.73 18.20
C VAL A 396 18.24 13.40 16.86
N GLY A 397 17.15 13.03 16.22
CA GLY A 397 16.74 13.60 14.94
C GLY A 397 15.33 13.19 14.56
N GLY A 398 14.73 13.96 13.66
CA GLY A 398 13.42 13.70 13.10
C GLY A 398 13.32 14.20 11.66
N ALA A 399 12.54 13.51 10.85
CA ALA A 399 12.20 13.91 9.49
C ALA A 399 10.74 13.55 9.19
N VAL A 400 10.08 14.35 8.36
CA VAL A 400 8.67 14.16 8.01
C VAL A 400 8.55 13.97 6.51
N VAL A 401 7.77 12.98 6.09
CA VAL A 401 7.37 12.82 4.70
C VAL A 401 5.86 12.75 4.60
N ARG A 402 5.31 13.61 3.75
CA ARG A 402 3.90 13.61 3.37
C ARG A 402 3.73 12.86 2.05
N GLN A 403 2.79 11.93 2.03
CA GLN A 403 2.41 11.21 0.82
C GLN A 403 0.94 11.42 0.53
N GLU A 404 0.69 12.19 -0.53
CA GLU A 404 -0.63 12.37 -1.09
C GLU A 404 -1.13 11.06 -1.71
N LYS A 405 -2.44 10.83 -1.60
CA LYS A 405 -3.20 9.83 -2.34
C LYS A 405 -2.62 8.42 -2.21
N ALA A 406 -2.18 8.08 -1.01
CA ALA A 406 -1.53 6.79 -0.76
C ALA A 406 -2.50 5.61 -0.80
N TYR A 407 -3.76 5.81 -0.44
CA TYR A 407 -4.76 4.75 -0.52
C TYR A 407 -5.97 5.20 -1.33
N PRO A 408 -6.34 4.50 -2.41
CA PRO A 408 -7.66 4.71 -3.00
C PRO A 408 -8.73 4.31 -1.98
N VAL A 409 -9.80 5.10 -1.91
CA VAL A 409 -10.92 4.90 -1.00
C VAL A 409 -12.11 4.38 -1.80
N TYR A 410 -12.56 3.19 -1.46
CA TYR A 410 -13.71 2.54 -2.06
C TYR A 410 -14.94 2.82 -1.21
N ASP A 411 -15.61 3.94 -1.51
CA ASP A 411 -16.92 4.24 -0.97
C ASP A 411 -18.03 3.48 -1.74
N ASP A 412 -19.29 3.87 -1.62
CA ASP A 412 -20.37 3.12 -2.28
C ASP A 412 -20.44 3.37 -3.79
N GLU A 413 -19.75 4.40 -4.28
CA GLU A 413 -19.87 4.89 -5.65
C GLU A 413 -18.59 4.68 -6.46
N TYR A 414 -17.45 4.39 -5.80
CA TYR A 414 -16.14 4.24 -6.46
C TYR A 414 -16.18 3.30 -7.68
N ALA A 415 -16.80 2.12 -7.56
CA ALA A 415 -16.76 1.11 -8.61
C ALA A 415 -17.51 1.58 -9.86
N ALA A 416 -18.66 2.24 -9.66
CA ALA A 416 -19.42 2.85 -10.74
C ALA A 416 -18.63 4.01 -11.38
N ASN A 417 -18.03 4.88 -10.57
CA ASN A 417 -17.23 6.00 -11.05
C ASN A 417 -16.00 5.53 -11.85
N VAL A 418 -15.29 4.51 -11.38
CA VAL A 418 -14.15 3.89 -12.08
C VAL A 418 -14.60 3.24 -13.38
N LEU A 419 -15.70 2.47 -13.35
CA LEU A 419 -16.23 1.82 -14.55
C LEU A 419 -16.63 2.85 -15.61
N THR A 420 -17.37 3.88 -15.22
CA THR A 420 -17.79 4.97 -16.11
C THR A 420 -16.59 5.68 -16.75
N MET A 421 -15.58 6.04 -15.95
CA MET A 421 -14.33 6.63 -16.43
C MET A 421 -13.58 5.71 -17.40
N ARG A 422 -13.40 4.44 -17.01
CA ARG A 422 -12.72 3.43 -17.84
C ARG A 422 -13.41 3.29 -19.18
N THR A 423 -14.74 3.14 -19.20
CA THR A 423 -15.50 2.95 -20.44
C THR A 423 -15.32 4.11 -21.39
N GLU A 424 -15.49 5.37 -20.95
CA GLU A 424 -15.28 6.52 -21.83
C GLU A 424 -13.83 6.57 -22.37
N LEU A 425 -12.84 6.42 -21.49
CA LEU A 425 -11.44 6.55 -21.88
C LEU A 425 -11.00 5.41 -22.81
N GLU A 426 -11.38 4.15 -22.55
CA GLU A 426 -11.02 3.02 -23.41
C GLU A 426 -11.72 3.09 -24.78
N GLU A 427 -12.97 3.55 -24.84
CA GLU A 427 -13.71 3.71 -26.10
C GLU A 427 -13.16 4.85 -26.96
N LYS A 428 -12.82 5.97 -26.33
CA LYS A 428 -12.38 7.19 -27.05
C LYS A 428 -10.89 7.18 -27.34
N TYR A 429 -10.10 6.57 -26.47
CA TYR A 429 -8.65 6.68 -26.41
C TYR A 429 -8.00 5.30 -26.19
N PRO A 430 -8.08 4.37 -27.17
CA PRO A 430 -7.58 3.00 -27.03
C PRO A 430 -6.05 2.91 -26.80
N ASN A 431 -5.32 3.98 -27.06
CA ASN A 431 -3.88 4.11 -26.83
C ASN A 431 -3.50 4.90 -25.56
N LEU A 432 -4.46 5.21 -24.68
CA LEU A 432 -4.25 5.69 -23.33
C LEU A 432 -4.45 4.55 -22.32
N HIS A 433 -3.39 4.19 -21.60
CA HIS A 433 -3.37 3.04 -20.71
C HIS A 433 -3.28 3.47 -19.25
N LEU A 434 -4.27 3.10 -18.43
CA LEU A 434 -4.28 3.34 -16.99
C LEU A 434 -3.66 2.14 -16.26
N VAL A 435 -2.61 2.36 -15.48
CA VAL A 435 -1.87 1.28 -14.81
C VAL A 435 -1.61 1.58 -13.33
N GLY A 436 -1.28 0.55 -12.57
CA GLY A 436 -0.84 0.69 -11.19
C GLY A 436 -1.96 1.07 -10.22
N ARG A 437 -1.54 1.49 -9.01
CA ARG A 437 -2.43 1.74 -7.87
C ARG A 437 -3.41 2.89 -8.13
N ASN A 438 -2.89 4.09 -8.35
CA ASN A 438 -3.74 5.28 -8.44
C ASN A 438 -4.27 5.53 -9.87
N GLY A 439 -3.55 5.09 -10.91
CA GLY A 439 -4.01 5.16 -12.29
C GLY A 439 -5.29 4.36 -12.53
N MET A 440 -5.40 3.20 -11.89
CA MET A 440 -6.60 2.36 -11.97
C MET A 440 -7.57 2.57 -10.80
N HIS A 441 -7.22 3.43 -9.82
CA HIS A 441 -7.92 3.55 -8.54
C HIS A 441 -8.10 2.18 -7.86
N ARG A 442 -7.03 1.40 -7.79
CA ARG A 442 -6.98 0.05 -7.23
C ARG A 442 -6.00 -0.05 -6.07
N TYR A 443 -6.33 -0.76 -5.00
CA TYR A 443 -5.48 -1.01 -3.85
C TYR A 443 -4.48 -2.10 -4.25
N ASN A 444 -3.51 -1.69 -5.05
CA ASN A 444 -2.47 -2.55 -5.56
C ASN A 444 -1.23 -2.51 -4.66
N ASN A 445 -0.64 -3.68 -4.48
CA ASN A 445 0.75 -3.82 -4.04
C ASN A 445 1.68 -3.59 -5.24
N GLN A 446 2.99 -3.56 -4.95
CA GLN A 446 4.02 -3.29 -5.96
C GLN A 446 4.00 -4.32 -7.09
N ASP A 447 3.90 -5.62 -6.78
CA ASP A 447 3.83 -6.72 -7.74
C ASP A 447 2.60 -6.64 -8.64
N HIS A 448 1.43 -6.30 -8.10
CA HIS A 448 0.21 -6.08 -8.88
C HIS A 448 0.38 -4.89 -9.83
N ALA A 449 0.92 -3.77 -9.32
CA ALA A 449 1.18 -2.59 -10.13
C ALA A 449 2.17 -2.88 -11.27
N MET A 450 3.20 -3.68 -11.00
CA MET A 450 4.12 -4.18 -12.04
C MET A 450 3.37 -5.03 -13.06
N MET A 451 2.58 -6.02 -12.62
CA MET A 451 1.85 -6.90 -13.54
C MET A 451 0.94 -6.11 -14.49
N THR A 452 0.21 -5.10 -14.01
CA THR A 452 -0.61 -4.23 -14.89
C THR A 452 0.23 -3.59 -15.99
N ALA A 453 1.42 -3.07 -15.66
CA ALA A 453 2.34 -2.48 -16.63
C ALA A 453 2.92 -3.52 -17.60
N MET A 454 3.31 -4.71 -17.11
CA MET A 454 3.86 -5.79 -17.94
C MET A 454 2.85 -6.23 -19.02
N LEU A 455 1.59 -6.40 -18.64
CA LEU A 455 0.52 -6.77 -19.57
C LEU A 455 0.21 -5.63 -20.56
N THR A 456 0.22 -4.36 -20.11
CA THR A 456 0.10 -3.20 -20.99
C THR A 456 1.21 -3.16 -22.05
N VAL A 457 2.47 -3.41 -21.67
CA VAL A 457 3.60 -3.43 -22.62
C VAL A 457 3.40 -4.51 -23.68
N ARG A 458 2.89 -5.70 -23.30
CA ARG A 458 2.57 -6.76 -24.26
C ARG A 458 1.45 -6.37 -25.22
N ASN A 459 0.42 -5.68 -24.74
CA ASN A 459 -0.64 -5.16 -25.61
C ASN A 459 -0.11 -4.13 -26.61
N ILE A 460 0.79 -3.24 -26.17
CA ILE A 460 1.44 -2.25 -27.06
C ILE A 460 2.28 -2.96 -28.12
N GLU A 461 3.09 -3.95 -27.73
CA GLU A 461 3.91 -4.73 -28.66
C GLU A 461 3.06 -5.52 -29.68
N ALA A 462 1.92 -6.07 -29.24
CA ALA A 462 1.00 -6.78 -30.11
C ALA A 462 0.23 -5.85 -31.08
N GLY A 463 0.18 -4.55 -30.79
CA GLY A 463 -0.66 -3.59 -31.52
C GLY A 463 -2.17 -3.76 -31.26
N GLU A 464 -2.57 -4.65 -30.36
CA GLU A 464 -3.95 -4.92 -29.98
C GLU A 464 -4.08 -5.33 -28.50
N ARG A 465 -5.28 -5.22 -27.93
CA ARG A 465 -5.55 -5.59 -26.54
C ARG A 465 -5.75 -7.11 -26.42
N ILE A 466 -4.65 -7.84 -26.24
CA ILE A 466 -4.65 -9.29 -25.99
C ILE A 466 -4.85 -9.66 -24.51
N TYR A 467 -4.53 -8.75 -23.58
CA TYR A 467 -4.69 -8.93 -22.14
C TYR A 467 -5.61 -7.86 -21.54
N ASP A 468 -6.55 -8.28 -20.68
CA ASP A 468 -7.29 -7.34 -19.83
C ASP A 468 -6.54 -7.09 -18.51
N ILE A 469 -5.89 -5.93 -18.42
CA ILE A 469 -5.11 -5.52 -17.25
C ILE A 469 -5.98 -5.25 -16.01
N TRP A 470 -7.28 -4.94 -16.20
CA TRP A 470 -8.23 -4.81 -15.10
C TRP A 470 -8.60 -6.17 -14.48
N GLY A 471 -8.23 -7.25 -15.16
CA GLY A 471 -8.32 -8.59 -14.62
C GLY A 471 -7.42 -8.80 -13.40
N VAL A 472 -6.21 -8.19 -13.37
CA VAL A 472 -5.15 -8.43 -12.37
C VAL A 472 -5.70 -8.38 -10.94
N ASN A 473 -5.74 -9.56 -10.29
CA ASN A 473 -6.41 -9.77 -9.02
C ASN A 473 -5.65 -9.23 -7.81
N GLU A 474 -6.38 -8.57 -6.91
CA GLU A 474 -5.89 -8.01 -5.65
C GLU A 474 -6.05 -8.98 -4.45
N ASP A 475 -6.91 -10.00 -4.56
CA ASP A 475 -7.27 -10.92 -3.46
C ASP A 475 -6.27 -12.05 -3.20
N ALA A 476 -5.25 -12.20 -4.05
CA ALA A 476 -4.15 -13.15 -3.83
C ALA A 476 -3.43 -12.91 -2.48
N GLU A 477 -3.60 -11.71 -1.91
CA GLU A 477 -3.06 -11.29 -0.62
C GLU A 477 -3.67 -12.06 0.58
N TYR A 478 -4.92 -12.53 0.57
CA TYR A 478 -5.44 -13.38 1.67
C TYR A 478 -4.93 -14.81 1.63
N HIS A 479 -4.15 -15.13 0.61
CA HIS A 479 -3.33 -16.31 0.54
C HIS A 479 -1.86 -15.86 0.53
N GLU A 480 -1.38 -15.08 1.52
CA GLU A 480 0.07 -14.90 1.84
C GLU A 480 0.78 -16.23 2.24
N ALA A 481 0.20 -17.36 1.83
CA ALA A 481 0.71 -18.71 1.97
C ALA A 481 1.01 -19.27 0.58
N GLY A 482 2.13 -19.97 0.50
CA GLY A 482 2.74 -20.47 -0.73
C GLY A 482 4.21 -20.04 -0.83
N GLU A 483 4.95 -20.62 -1.77
CA GLU A 483 6.33 -20.21 -2.03
C GLU A 483 6.37 -19.17 -3.15
N GLU A 484 7.39 -18.30 -3.11
CA GLU A 484 7.65 -17.28 -4.14
C GLU A 484 7.76 -17.93 -5.53
N GLY A 485 7.09 -17.36 -6.54
CA GLY A 485 7.19 -17.82 -7.93
C GLY A 485 6.54 -19.17 -8.26
N GLN A 486 5.69 -19.74 -7.41
CA GLN A 486 5.02 -21.03 -7.68
C GLN A 486 3.92 -20.99 -8.74
N ASP A 487 3.44 -19.81 -9.15
CA ASP A 487 2.43 -19.70 -10.21
C ASP A 487 3.12 -19.60 -11.59
N VAL A 488 3.36 -20.77 -12.21
CA VAL A 488 3.99 -20.92 -13.53
C VAL A 488 3.08 -20.39 -14.65
N GLU A 489 1.76 -20.38 -14.40
CA GLU A 489 0.77 -19.72 -15.24
C GLU A 489 0.16 -18.56 -14.45
N GLY A 490 0.89 -17.46 -14.31
CA GLY A 490 0.36 -16.18 -13.77
C GLY A 490 -0.88 -15.60 -14.49
N ARG A 491 -1.48 -16.38 -15.40
CA ARG A 491 -2.72 -16.15 -16.15
C ARG A 491 -4.01 -16.49 -15.39
N GLN A 492 -4.04 -17.50 -14.50
CA GLN A 492 -5.33 -18.00 -13.96
C GLN A 492 -5.64 -17.62 -12.50
N ALA A 493 -4.65 -17.48 -11.61
CA ALA A 493 -4.94 -17.04 -10.23
C ALA A 493 -5.33 -15.56 -10.13
N ALA A 494 -5.06 -14.82 -11.20
CA ALA A 494 -5.18 -13.37 -11.25
C ALA A 494 -6.51 -12.87 -11.83
N LEU A 495 -7.57 -13.69 -11.95
CA LEU A 495 -8.83 -13.24 -12.54
C LEU A 495 -10.02 -13.48 -11.61
N SER A 496 -10.75 -12.40 -11.35
CA SER A 496 -12.00 -12.26 -10.58
C SER A 496 -11.87 -12.14 -9.07
N SER A 497 -11.68 -10.90 -8.61
CA SER A 497 -12.36 -10.28 -7.47
C SER A 497 -11.81 -8.85 -7.29
N GLU A 498 -12.68 -7.89 -6.95
CA GLU A 498 -12.24 -6.57 -6.49
C GLU A 498 -12.00 -6.66 -4.98
N ARG A 499 -10.80 -6.29 -4.54
CA ARG A 499 -10.55 -6.13 -3.09
C ARG A 499 -11.52 -5.06 -2.61
N GLN A 500 -12.25 -5.32 -1.54
CA GLN A 500 -13.12 -4.29 -0.98
C GLN A 500 -12.37 -3.51 0.11
N VAL A 501 -12.53 -2.20 0.11
CA VAL A 501 -12.25 -1.35 1.28
C VAL A 501 -13.60 -0.92 1.87
N PRO A 502 -13.65 -0.38 3.10
CA PRO A 502 -14.92 -0.20 3.76
C PRO A 502 -15.83 0.80 3.02
N ALA A 503 -16.95 0.30 2.52
CA ALA A 503 -18.03 1.11 1.97
C ALA A 503 -18.76 1.84 3.10
N ARG A 504 -19.36 3.02 2.85
CA ARG A 504 -20.13 3.71 3.90
C ARG A 504 -21.52 3.09 4.01
N LEU A 505 -22.14 3.13 5.18
CA LEU A 505 -23.57 2.82 5.24
C LEU A 505 -24.37 3.91 4.52
N LYS A 506 -25.20 3.51 3.54
CA LYS A 506 -26.24 4.39 2.99
C LYS A 506 -27.15 4.87 4.12
N ALA A 507 -27.41 6.18 4.17
CA ALA A 507 -28.39 6.73 5.09
C ALA A 507 -29.75 6.05 4.83
N ALA A 508 -30.39 5.59 5.91
CA ALA A 508 -31.64 4.84 5.87
C ALA A 508 -32.84 5.70 5.49
#